data_AF-A0A916G515-F1
#
_entry.id   AF-A0A916G515-F1
#
_cell.length_a   1.000
_cell.length_b   1.000
_cell.length_c   1.000
_cell.angle_alpha   90.00
_cell.angle_beta   90.00
_cell.angle_gamma   90.00
#
_symmetry.space_group_name_H-M   'P 1'
#
loop_
_entity.id
_entity.type
_entity.pdbx_description
1 polymer ?
#
loop_
_entity_poly.entity_id
_entity_poly.type
_entity_poly.pdbx_seq_one_letter_code
_entity_poly.pdbx_strand_id
1 'polypeptide(L)'
;MQERERAIVTGLVLLLVVLVLGFYVHRDPRFPGSLAGGVLGISAAALMLVPLAYLVVKRVPFLKKRVTHGVSMRTLLAIHIYAGVLAPILGVLHSGHRFESPLGIALTAVMLIVALSGFVGRYLMARMSMGMRDRQQLLAGLRVAYERTAGELIKEPDKAARLKPFAGFFSRLAAPFFVRQAELTAPARAFKLSESIADVEYAIKSHELIKGMFGRWLACHIVIAIILYALLAMHIWSAWYFGIRWLP
;
A
#
# COMPACT_ATOMS: atom_id res chain seq x y z
N MET A 1 -12.73 11.64 -7.93
CA MET A 1 -12.65 11.64 -6.44
C MET A 1 -11.43 10.93 -5.86
N GLN A 2 -11.04 9.73 -6.34
CA GLN A 2 -9.89 8.99 -5.78
C GLN A 2 -8.54 9.72 -5.88
N GLU A 3 -8.33 10.51 -6.93
CA GLU A 3 -7.08 11.27 -7.08
C GLU A 3 -6.96 12.39 -6.04
N ARG A 4 -8.05 13.11 -5.77
CA ARG A 4 -8.10 14.13 -4.70
C ARG A 4 -7.89 13.50 -3.32
N GLU A 5 -8.51 12.35 -3.05
CA GLU A 5 -8.31 11.60 -1.80
C GLU A 5 -6.82 11.27 -1.57
N ARG A 6 -6.12 10.78 -2.61
CA ARG A 6 -4.68 10.48 -2.54
C ARG A 6 -3.85 11.73 -2.26
N ALA A 7 -4.10 12.83 -2.98
CA ALA A 7 -3.36 14.07 -2.79
C ALA A 7 -3.53 14.63 -1.37
N ILE A 8 -4.76 14.61 -0.83
CA ILE A 8 -5.05 15.07 0.53
C ILE A 8 -4.33 14.20 1.56
N VAL A 9 -4.44 12.87 1.45
CA VAL A 9 -3.81 11.96 2.42
C VAL A 9 -2.28 12.08 2.37
N THR A 10 -1.68 12.17 1.18
CA THR A 10 -0.24 12.42 1.04
C THR A 10 0.15 13.75 1.67
N GLY A 11 -0.63 14.82 1.45
CA GLY A 11 -0.41 16.12 2.08
C GLY A 11 -0.48 16.06 3.61
N LEU A 12 -1.45 15.32 4.17
CA LEU A 12 -1.56 15.12 5.62
C LEU A 12 -0.39 14.32 6.19
N VAL A 13 0.09 13.29 5.49
CA VAL A 13 1.27 12.52 5.92
C VAL A 13 2.53 13.38 5.85
N LEU A 14 2.69 14.19 4.81
CA LEU A 14 3.79 15.15 4.73
C LEU A 14 3.74 16.17 5.87
N LEU A 15 2.55 16.71 6.16
CA LEU A 15 2.33 17.59 7.32
C LEU A 15 2.72 16.89 8.62
N LEU A 16 2.31 15.63 8.82
CA LEU A 16 2.69 14.85 10.00
C LEU A 16 4.22 14.72 10.11
N VAL A 17 4.92 14.40 9.02
CA VAL A 17 6.38 14.29 9.02
C VAL A 17 7.02 15.65 9.37
N VAL A 18 6.54 16.75 8.79
CA VAL A 18 7.03 18.10 9.11
C VAL A 18 6.80 18.46 10.58
N LEU A 19 5.62 18.14 11.13
CA LEU A 19 5.31 18.38 12.54
C LEU A 19 6.19 17.57 13.49
N VAL A 20 6.52 16.32 13.13
CA VAL A 20 7.47 15.50 13.89
C VAL A 20 8.86 16.14 13.87
N LEU A 21 9.32 16.61 12.70
CA LEU A 21 10.59 17.33 12.58
C LEU A 21 10.60 18.67 13.35
N GLY A 22 9.44 19.28 13.57
CA GLY A 22 9.28 20.46 14.43
C GLY A 22 9.86 20.30 15.83
N PHE A 23 9.99 19.07 16.33
CA PHE A 23 10.66 18.73 17.59
C PHE A 23 12.10 19.28 17.70
N TYR A 24 12.81 19.40 16.58
CA TYR A 24 14.18 19.92 16.55
C TYR A 24 14.25 21.44 16.71
N VAL A 25 13.16 22.15 16.45
CA VAL A 25 13.11 23.61 16.40
C VAL A 25 12.37 24.20 17.61
N HIS A 26 11.33 23.52 18.09
CA HIS A 26 10.46 24.03 19.15
C HIS A 26 10.12 22.96 20.19
N ARG A 27 10.09 23.35 21.46
CA ARG A 27 9.59 22.55 22.59
C ARG A 27 8.89 23.46 23.58
N ASP A 28 7.66 23.13 23.94
CA ASP A 28 6.93 23.79 25.03
C ASP A 28 6.55 22.75 26.09
N PRO A 29 7.31 22.66 27.20
CA PRO A 29 7.06 21.66 28.25
C PRO A 29 5.76 21.86 29.03
N ARG A 30 5.17 23.07 29.00
CA ARG A 30 3.95 23.43 29.76
C ARG A 30 2.68 23.19 28.97
N PHE A 31 2.76 23.28 27.64
CA PHE A 31 1.62 23.12 26.75
C PHE A 31 0.80 21.82 26.94
N PRO A 32 1.40 20.62 27.12
CA PRO A 32 0.63 19.38 27.29
C PRO A 32 -0.23 19.35 28.57
N GLY A 33 0.16 20.12 29.59
CA GLY A 33 -0.58 20.26 30.84
C GLY A 33 -1.63 21.37 30.82
N SER A 34 -1.77 22.11 29.71
CA SER A 34 -2.76 23.17 29.55
C SER A 34 -4.10 22.62 29.04
N LEU A 35 -5.20 23.37 29.25
CA LEU A 35 -6.52 23.02 28.70
C LEU A 35 -6.49 22.80 27.18
N ALA A 36 -5.74 23.64 26.45
CA ALA A 36 -5.60 23.52 24.99
C ALA A 36 -4.89 22.22 24.59
N GLY A 37 -3.77 21.91 25.26
CA GLY A 37 -3.09 20.62 25.11
C GLY A 37 -4.06 19.47 25.39
N GLY A 38 -4.90 19.59 26.42
CA GLY A 38 -5.86 18.57 26.77
C GLY A 38 -6.95 18.27 25.78
N VAL A 39 -7.57 19.32 25.24
CA VAL A 39 -8.55 19.18 24.18
C VAL A 39 -7.93 18.49 22.96
N LEU A 40 -6.68 18.81 22.62
CA LEU A 40 -5.95 18.13 21.55
C LEU A 40 -5.72 16.65 21.86
N GLY A 41 -5.32 16.31 23.09
CA GLY A 41 -5.10 14.93 23.53
C GLY A 41 -6.37 14.09 23.50
N ILE A 42 -7.48 14.62 24.02
CA ILE A 42 -8.80 13.98 23.98
C ILE A 42 -9.26 13.79 22.54
N SER A 43 -9.12 14.81 21.70
CA SER A 43 -9.48 14.74 20.28
C SER A 43 -8.64 13.71 19.53
N ALA A 44 -7.33 13.65 19.78
CA ALA A 44 -6.43 12.65 19.22
C ALA A 44 -6.85 11.24 19.64
N ALA A 45 -7.09 11.01 20.94
CA ALA A 45 -7.52 9.72 21.46
C ALA A 45 -8.87 9.28 20.87
N ALA A 46 -9.85 10.20 20.78
CA ALA A 46 -11.15 9.95 20.17
C ALA A 46 -11.03 9.56 18.68
N LEU A 47 -10.22 10.29 17.91
CA LEU A 47 -9.93 9.92 16.52
C LEU A 47 -9.21 8.57 16.42
N MET A 48 -8.34 8.23 17.38
CA MET A 48 -7.65 6.94 17.39
C MET A 48 -8.61 5.76 17.59
N LEU A 49 -9.79 5.96 18.20
CA LEU A 49 -10.82 4.93 18.34
C LEU A 49 -11.54 4.62 17.02
N VAL A 50 -11.54 5.55 16.07
CA VAL A 50 -12.23 5.36 14.78
C VAL A 50 -11.59 4.22 13.94
N PRO A 51 -10.25 4.14 13.79
CA PRO A 51 -9.60 2.98 13.18
C PRO A 51 -9.90 1.64 13.88
N LEU A 52 -10.04 1.64 15.22
CA LEU A 52 -10.41 0.45 15.99
C LEU A 52 -11.85 0.04 15.69
N ALA A 53 -12.77 0.99 15.67
CA ALA A 53 -14.16 0.76 15.32
C ALA A 53 -14.30 0.15 13.92
N TYR A 54 -13.50 0.60 12.95
CA TYR A 54 -13.43 -0.02 11.61
C TYR A 54 -13.07 -1.51 11.68
N LEU A 55 -12.08 -1.90 12.48
CA LEU A 55 -11.69 -3.30 12.65
C LEU A 55 -12.86 -4.14 13.22
N VAL A 56 -13.54 -3.60 14.24
CA VAL A 56 -14.69 -4.25 14.89
C VAL A 56 -15.83 -4.43 13.88
N VAL A 57 -16.22 -3.37 13.16
CA VAL A 57 -17.27 -3.42 12.13
C VAL A 57 -16.90 -4.41 11.02
N LYS A 58 -15.62 -4.46 10.62
CA LYS A 58 -15.16 -5.39 9.59
C LYS A 58 -15.24 -6.86 10.05
N ARG A 59 -15.03 -7.15 11.33
CA ARG A 59 -14.94 -8.52 11.88
C ARG A 59 -16.27 -9.06 12.38
N VAL A 60 -17.17 -8.21 12.89
CA VAL A 60 -18.46 -8.61 13.45
C VAL A 60 -19.56 -8.51 12.39
N PRO A 61 -20.13 -9.63 11.90
CA PRO A 61 -21.06 -9.63 10.77
C PRO A 61 -22.36 -8.87 11.04
N PHE A 62 -22.84 -8.87 12.29
CA PHE A 62 -24.02 -8.11 12.71
C PHE A 62 -23.80 -6.59 12.58
N LEU A 63 -22.69 -6.09 13.13
CA LEU A 63 -22.34 -4.67 13.03
C LEU A 63 -22.08 -4.28 11.58
N LYS A 64 -21.37 -5.13 10.81
CA LYS A 64 -21.15 -4.91 9.39
C LYS A 64 -22.48 -4.66 8.68
N LYS A 65 -23.45 -5.58 8.78
CA LYS A 65 -24.75 -5.47 8.09
C LYS A 65 -25.48 -4.18 8.46
N ARG A 66 -25.46 -3.79 9.75
CA ARG A 66 -26.14 -2.59 10.25
C ARG A 66 -25.49 -1.30 9.78
N VAL A 67 -24.16 -1.20 9.86
CA VAL A 67 -23.42 0.00 9.46
C VAL A 67 -23.39 0.14 7.93
N THR A 68 -23.26 -0.98 7.20
CA THR A 68 -23.25 -0.95 5.74
C THR A 68 -24.59 -0.61 5.09
N HIS A 69 -25.66 -0.55 5.87
CA HIS A 69 -26.96 -0.04 5.43
C HIS A 69 -26.93 1.48 5.17
N GLY A 70 -26.15 2.23 5.96
CA GLY A 70 -26.02 3.69 5.81
C GLY A 70 -24.70 4.15 5.21
N VAL A 71 -23.61 3.40 5.39
CA VAL A 71 -22.26 3.81 4.98
C VAL A 71 -21.54 2.67 4.26
N SER A 72 -21.09 2.90 3.03
CA SER A 72 -20.38 1.86 2.26
C SER A 72 -19.03 1.48 2.90
N MET A 73 -18.61 0.22 2.72
CA MET A 73 -17.30 -0.27 3.21
C MET A 73 -16.12 0.55 2.70
N ARG A 74 -16.24 1.12 1.51
CA ARG A 74 -15.23 2.01 0.92
C ARG A 74 -15.11 3.32 1.71
N THR A 75 -16.23 3.89 2.14
CA THR A 75 -16.27 5.11 2.96
C THR A 75 -15.71 4.84 4.35
N LEU A 76 -16.06 3.71 4.97
CA LEU A 76 -15.48 3.31 6.26
C LEU A 76 -13.95 3.16 6.20
N LEU A 77 -13.42 2.62 5.10
CA LEU A 77 -11.97 2.55 4.88
C LEU A 77 -11.35 3.94 4.70
N ALA A 78 -12.02 4.86 4.00
CA ALA A 78 -11.55 6.24 3.89
C ALA A 78 -11.53 6.93 5.25
N ILE A 79 -12.60 6.79 6.05
CA ILE A 79 -12.68 7.31 7.43
C ILE A 79 -11.55 6.74 8.30
N HIS A 80 -11.27 5.43 8.22
CA HIS A 80 -10.14 4.79 8.91
C HIS A 80 -8.80 5.46 8.54
N ILE A 81 -8.56 5.73 7.26
CA ILE A 81 -7.31 6.36 6.80
C ILE A 81 -7.22 7.81 7.29
N TYR A 82 -8.27 8.61 7.13
CA TYR A 82 -8.27 10.00 7.57
C TYR A 82 -8.08 10.11 9.08
N ALA A 83 -8.84 9.34 9.87
CA ALA A 83 -8.70 9.32 11.32
C ALA A 83 -7.31 8.79 11.75
N GLY A 84 -6.80 7.76 11.06
CA GLY A 84 -5.48 7.19 11.33
C GLY A 84 -4.29 8.11 11.04
N VAL A 85 -4.48 9.17 10.24
CA VAL A 85 -3.44 10.21 10.00
C VAL A 85 -3.69 11.47 10.84
N LEU A 86 -4.95 11.89 10.99
CA LEU A 86 -5.30 13.05 11.81
C LEU A 86 -5.04 12.82 13.31
N ALA A 87 -5.29 11.62 13.83
CA ALA A 87 -4.99 11.30 15.23
C ALA A 87 -3.49 11.50 15.58
N PRO A 88 -2.52 10.97 14.81
CA PRO A 88 -1.11 11.28 15.01
C PRO A 88 -0.75 12.77 14.93
N ILE A 89 -1.35 13.53 14.02
CA ILE A 89 -1.12 14.97 13.90
C ILE A 89 -1.50 15.66 15.22
N LEU A 90 -2.71 15.39 15.72
CA LEU A 90 -3.17 15.96 16.99
C LEU A 90 -2.36 15.43 18.19
N GLY A 91 -1.93 14.16 18.16
CA GLY A 91 -1.11 13.56 19.21
C GLY A 91 0.28 14.20 19.32
N VAL A 92 0.94 14.47 18.19
CA VAL A 92 2.23 15.19 18.16
C VAL A 92 2.04 16.62 18.68
N LEU A 93 0.99 17.32 18.26
CA LEU A 93 0.69 18.68 18.76
C LEU A 93 0.38 18.67 20.27
N HIS A 94 -0.41 17.71 20.74
CA HIS A 94 -0.70 17.52 22.17
C HIS A 94 0.57 17.33 23.00
N SER A 95 1.55 16.59 22.49
CA SER A 95 2.82 16.34 23.18
C SER A 95 3.64 17.60 23.45
N GLY A 96 3.37 18.72 22.75
CA GLY A 96 4.17 19.95 22.85
C GLY A 96 5.66 19.72 22.59
N HIS A 97 5.99 18.64 21.87
CA HIS A 97 7.37 18.17 21.64
C HIS A 97 8.12 17.85 22.94
N ARG A 98 7.40 17.47 24.01
CA ARG A 98 7.95 17.02 25.29
C ARG A 98 8.01 15.49 25.35
N PHE A 99 9.22 14.95 25.25
CA PHE A 99 9.47 13.50 25.27
C PHE A 99 10.35 13.09 26.45
N GLU A 100 9.86 13.28 27.68
CA GLU A 100 10.59 12.92 28.90
C GLU A 100 10.16 11.56 29.48
N SER A 101 8.96 11.11 29.14
CA SER A 101 8.40 9.84 29.61
C SER A 101 8.70 8.71 28.61
N PRO A 102 9.27 7.57 29.06
CA PRO A 102 9.44 6.39 28.20
C PRO A 102 8.13 5.93 27.56
N LEU A 103 7.01 6.05 28.29
CA LEU A 103 5.68 5.71 27.80
C LEU A 103 5.23 6.66 26.68
N GLY A 104 5.44 7.97 26.85
CA GLY A 104 5.10 8.96 25.83
C GLY A 104 5.94 8.82 24.55
N ILE A 105 7.24 8.51 24.71
CA ILE A 105 8.14 8.22 23.59
C ILE A 105 7.66 6.97 22.84
N ALA A 106 7.42 5.87 23.56
CA ALA A 106 6.97 4.61 22.97
C ALA A 106 5.63 4.78 22.26
N LEU A 107 4.66 5.44 22.89
CA LEU A 107 3.35 5.71 22.29
C LEU A 107 3.49 6.53 21.00
N THR A 108 4.29 7.60 21.02
CA THR A 108 4.51 8.44 19.84
C THR A 108 5.19 7.66 18.72
N ALA A 109 6.26 6.90 19.02
CA ALA A 109 6.98 6.11 18.05
C ALA A 109 6.07 5.05 17.39
N VAL A 110 5.33 4.28 18.19
CA VAL A 110 4.41 3.25 17.69
C VAL A 110 3.27 3.89 16.88
N MET A 111 2.74 5.03 17.31
CA MET A 111 1.70 5.77 16.60
C MET A 111 2.18 6.20 15.20
N LEU A 112 3.40 6.74 15.10
CA LEU A 112 4.01 7.12 13.83
C LEU A 112 4.25 5.91 12.93
N ILE A 113 4.77 4.81 13.49
CA ILE A 113 4.98 3.56 12.75
C ILE A 113 3.66 3.04 12.17
N VAL A 114 2.58 3.01 12.96
CA VAL A 114 1.25 2.57 12.49
C VAL A 114 0.74 3.48 11.37
N ALA A 115 0.80 4.80 11.54
CA ALA A 115 0.31 5.75 10.55
C ALA A 115 1.06 5.66 9.22
N LEU A 116 2.40 5.63 9.26
CA LEU A 116 3.25 5.50 8.07
C LEU A 116 3.09 4.13 7.41
N SER A 117 3.06 3.06 8.21
CA SER A 117 2.79 1.71 7.72
C SER A 117 1.44 1.66 7.00
N GLY A 118 0.37 2.16 7.63
CA GLY A 118 -0.98 2.18 7.05
C GLY A 118 -1.05 2.94 5.72
N PHE A 119 -0.36 4.08 5.63
CA PHE A 119 -0.23 4.83 4.38
C PHE A 119 0.43 4.01 3.26
N VAL A 120 1.58 3.38 3.55
CA VAL A 120 2.28 2.49 2.61
C VAL A 120 1.38 1.33 2.17
N GLY A 121 0.66 0.72 3.12
CA GLY A 121 -0.29 -0.36 2.86
C GLY A 121 -1.40 0.01 1.89
N ARG A 122 -1.98 1.21 2.06
CA ARG A 122 -3.02 1.72 1.13
C ARG A 122 -2.47 1.89 -0.28
N TYR A 123 -1.24 2.38 -0.41
CA TYR A 123 -0.60 2.55 -1.72
C TYR A 123 -0.32 1.20 -2.39
N LEU A 124 0.20 0.24 -1.63
CA LEU A 124 0.46 -1.11 -2.10
C LEU A 124 -0.84 -1.82 -2.54
N MET A 125 -1.90 -1.75 -1.72
CA MET A 125 -3.21 -2.32 -2.04
C MET A 125 -3.81 -1.74 -3.33
N ALA A 126 -3.69 -0.42 -3.52
CA ALA A 126 -4.18 0.25 -4.72
C ALA A 126 -3.43 -0.23 -5.97
N ARG A 127 -2.10 -0.34 -5.91
CA ARG A 127 -1.28 -0.84 -7.03
C ARG A 127 -1.56 -2.30 -7.36
N MET A 128 -1.88 -3.13 -6.37
CA MET A 128 -2.22 -4.53 -6.61
C MET A 128 -3.57 -4.70 -7.31
N SER A 129 -4.56 -3.89 -6.94
CA SER A 129 -5.91 -4.02 -7.50
C SER A 129 -6.00 -3.50 -8.95
N MET A 130 -5.05 -2.64 -9.36
CA MET A 130 -4.98 -2.10 -10.72
C MET A 130 -4.11 -2.99 -11.62
N GLY A 131 -4.69 -3.46 -12.73
CA GLY A 131 -3.96 -4.14 -13.80
C GLY A 131 -3.88 -5.67 -13.72
N MET A 132 -4.44 -6.35 -12.71
CA MET A 132 -4.49 -7.83 -12.75
C MET A 132 -5.45 -8.33 -13.83
N ARG A 133 -6.64 -7.72 -13.92
CA ARG A 133 -7.63 -8.07 -14.95
C ARG A 133 -7.11 -7.73 -16.34
N ASP A 134 -6.48 -6.57 -16.49
CA ASP A 134 -5.91 -6.11 -17.76
C ASP A 134 -4.74 -7.01 -18.20
N ARG A 135 -3.87 -7.43 -17.26
CA ARG A 135 -2.79 -8.40 -17.54
C ARG A 135 -3.33 -9.77 -17.95
N GLN A 136 -4.41 -10.24 -17.34
CA GLN A 136 -5.05 -11.49 -17.73
C GLN A 136 -5.67 -11.39 -19.14
N GLN A 137 -6.33 -10.27 -19.45
CA GLN A 137 -6.86 -10.01 -20.80
C GLN A 137 -5.74 -9.92 -21.85
N LEU A 138 -4.64 -9.23 -21.53
CA LEU A 138 -3.47 -9.15 -22.40
C LEU A 138 -2.84 -10.52 -22.64
N LEU A 139 -2.67 -11.33 -21.59
CA LEU A 139 -2.16 -12.70 -21.71
C LEU A 139 -3.05 -13.55 -22.62
N ALA A 140 -4.38 -13.46 -22.45
CA ALA A 140 -5.33 -14.17 -23.30
C ALA A 140 -5.19 -13.74 -24.77
N GLY A 141 -5.07 -12.44 -25.05
CA GLY A 141 -4.85 -11.93 -26.40
C GLY A 141 -3.54 -12.41 -27.03
N LEU A 142 -2.44 -12.41 -26.25
CA LEU A 142 -1.13 -12.88 -26.71
C LEU A 142 -1.14 -14.39 -27.04
N ARG A 143 -1.83 -15.21 -26.24
CA ARG A 143 -1.99 -16.65 -26.49
C ARG A 143 -2.75 -16.93 -27.78
N VAL A 144 -3.86 -16.21 -28.02
CA VAL A 144 -4.62 -16.33 -29.28
C VAL A 144 -3.77 -15.94 -30.50
N ALA A 145 -2.98 -14.86 -30.39
CA ALA A 145 -2.08 -14.43 -31.46
C ALA A 145 -0.96 -15.45 -31.74
N TYR A 146 -0.43 -16.07 -30.68
CA TYR A 146 0.56 -17.13 -30.77
C TYR A 146 -0.03 -18.39 -31.45
N GLU A 147 -1.21 -18.84 -31.03
CA GLU A 147 -1.90 -19.99 -31.63
C GLU A 147 -2.20 -19.79 -33.12
N ARG A 148 -2.61 -18.58 -33.51
CA ARG A 148 -2.81 -18.24 -34.93
C ARG A 148 -1.51 -18.35 -35.73
N THR A 149 -0.42 -17.78 -35.20
CA THR A 149 0.90 -17.81 -35.86
C THR A 149 1.45 -19.24 -35.93
N ALA A 150 1.24 -20.04 -34.89
CA ALA A 150 1.60 -21.46 -34.87
C ALA A 150 0.77 -22.27 -35.89
N GLY A 151 -0.53 -21.98 -36.02
CA GLY A 151 -1.40 -22.58 -37.03
C GLY A 151 -1.01 -22.25 -38.47
N GLU A 152 -0.55 -21.02 -38.73
CA GLU A 152 0.00 -20.62 -40.04
C GLU A 152 1.29 -21.40 -40.37
N LEU A 153 2.18 -21.58 -39.39
CA LEU A 153 3.40 -22.39 -39.53
C LEU A 153 3.12 -23.86 -39.85
N ILE A 154 2.04 -24.44 -39.30
CA ILE A 154 1.62 -25.82 -39.57
C ILE A 154 1.05 -25.96 -41.00
N LYS A 155 0.38 -24.92 -41.52
CA LYS A 155 -0.24 -24.92 -42.86
C LYS A 155 0.76 -24.69 -44.01
N GLU A 156 1.92 -24.09 -43.73
CA GLU A 156 2.98 -23.82 -44.72
C GLU A 156 4.32 -24.51 -44.36
N PRO A 157 4.42 -25.85 -44.44
CA PRO A 157 5.62 -26.61 -44.06
C PRO A 157 6.86 -26.24 -44.90
N ASP A 158 6.69 -25.73 -46.12
CA ASP A 158 7.79 -25.31 -47.00
C ASP A 158 8.53 -24.05 -46.52
N LYS A 159 7.89 -23.18 -45.73
CA LYS A 159 8.57 -22.02 -45.10
C LYS A 159 9.31 -22.40 -43.83
N ALA A 160 8.85 -23.44 -43.12
CA ALA A 160 9.55 -24.02 -41.97
C ALA A 160 10.83 -24.77 -42.41
N ALA A 161 10.80 -25.45 -43.55
CA ALA A 161 11.96 -26.15 -44.12
C ALA A 161 13.08 -25.21 -44.62
N ARG A 162 12.77 -23.94 -44.95
CA ARG A 162 13.77 -22.92 -45.31
C ARG A 162 14.56 -22.37 -44.13
N LEU A 163 14.16 -22.71 -42.91
CA LEU A 163 14.92 -22.41 -41.69
C LEU A 163 15.83 -23.59 -41.36
N LYS A 164 16.77 -23.91 -42.27
CA LYS A 164 17.95 -24.64 -41.80
C LYS A 164 18.63 -23.74 -40.77
N PRO A 165 18.89 -24.20 -39.55
CA PRO A 165 19.58 -23.39 -38.57
C PRO A 165 20.90 -22.96 -39.19
N PHE A 166 21.19 -21.66 -39.15
CA PHE A 166 22.53 -21.14 -39.38
C PHE A 166 23.47 -21.78 -38.35
N ALA A 167 23.94 -22.98 -38.67
CA ALA A 167 24.66 -23.89 -37.79
C ALA A 167 26.13 -23.45 -37.60
N GLY A 168 26.57 -22.41 -38.31
CA GLY A 168 27.92 -21.85 -38.20
C GLY A 168 28.01 -20.67 -37.23
N PHE A 169 29.07 -20.65 -36.43
CA PHE A 169 29.45 -19.52 -35.58
C PHE A 169 29.58 -18.20 -36.37
N PHE A 170 30.19 -18.25 -37.57
CA PHE A 170 30.38 -17.08 -38.45
C PHE A 170 29.07 -16.53 -39.04
N SER A 171 28.09 -17.39 -39.32
CA SER A 171 26.78 -16.93 -39.81
C SER A 171 25.95 -16.24 -38.72
N ARG A 172 26.17 -16.57 -37.45
CA ARG A 172 25.51 -15.89 -36.31
C ARG A 172 26.05 -14.46 -36.10
N LEU A 173 27.33 -14.23 -36.42
CA LEU A 173 27.94 -12.90 -36.36
C LEU A 173 27.48 -11.98 -37.51
N ALA A 174 27.18 -12.54 -38.68
CA ALA A 174 26.69 -11.78 -39.84
C ALA A 174 25.16 -11.58 -39.87
N ALA A 175 24.41 -12.36 -39.09
CA ALA A 175 22.95 -12.32 -39.02
C ALA A 175 22.32 -10.93 -38.74
N PRO A 176 22.88 -10.08 -37.85
CA PRO A 176 22.28 -8.77 -37.57
C PRO A 176 22.31 -7.82 -38.78
N PHE A 177 23.21 -8.04 -39.75
CA PHE A 177 23.40 -7.19 -40.92
C PHE A 177 22.41 -7.51 -42.04
N PHE A 178 22.01 -8.78 -42.19
CA PHE A 178 21.09 -9.25 -43.24
C PHE A 178 19.61 -9.30 -42.80
N VAL A 179 19.33 -9.43 -41.50
CA VAL A 179 17.96 -9.57 -40.98
C VAL A 179 17.21 -8.23 -40.87
N ARG A 180 17.89 -7.10 -41.10
CA ARG A 180 17.31 -5.75 -40.98
C ARG A 180 16.23 -5.41 -42.02
N GLN A 181 16.02 -6.26 -43.04
CA GLN A 181 15.17 -5.94 -44.20
C GLN A 181 14.08 -6.97 -44.54
N ALA A 182 14.02 -8.12 -43.85
CA ALA A 182 12.99 -9.14 -44.10
C ALA A 182 11.80 -8.92 -43.16
N GLU A 183 10.59 -8.87 -43.71
CA GLU A 183 9.36 -8.99 -42.93
C GLU A 183 9.51 -10.11 -41.89
N LEU A 184 9.12 -9.83 -40.64
CA LEU A 184 9.23 -10.78 -39.52
C LEU A 184 8.66 -12.14 -39.95
N THR A 185 9.56 -13.07 -40.28
CA THR A 185 9.23 -14.44 -40.67
C THR A 185 8.36 -15.02 -39.57
N ALA A 186 7.32 -15.78 -39.95
CA ALA A 186 6.42 -16.47 -39.01
C ALA A 186 7.10 -17.09 -37.77
N PRO A 187 8.28 -17.75 -37.86
CA PRO A 187 9.07 -18.17 -36.68
C PRO A 187 9.54 -17.04 -35.74
N ALA A 188 10.05 -15.93 -36.27
CA ALA A 188 10.53 -14.80 -35.47
C ALA A 188 9.35 -14.11 -34.74
N ARG A 189 8.17 -14.10 -35.38
CA ARG A 189 6.93 -13.61 -34.78
C ARG A 189 6.45 -14.53 -33.65
N ALA A 190 6.49 -15.85 -33.85
CA ALA A 190 6.18 -16.83 -32.81
C ALA A 190 7.13 -16.75 -31.61
N PHE A 191 8.43 -16.58 -31.85
CA PHE A 191 9.43 -16.39 -30.79
C PHE A 191 9.14 -15.13 -29.96
N LYS A 192 8.93 -13.98 -30.61
CA LYS A 192 8.63 -12.71 -29.93
C LYS A 192 7.31 -12.76 -29.13
N LEU A 193 6.31 -13.47 -29.66
CA LEU A 193 5.04 -13.71 -28.94
C LEU A 193 5.27 -14.59 -27.70
N SER A 194 6.09 -15.63 -27.80
CA SER A 194 6.42 -16.49 -26.66
C SER A 194 7.19 -15.75 -25.55
N GLU A 195 8.11 -14.87 -25.92
CA GLU A 195 8.84 -13.99 -24.99
C GLU A 195 7.86 -13.04 -24.27
N SER A 196 6.96 -12.40 -25.04
CA SER A 196 5.93 -11.51 -24.48
C SER A 196 4.95 -12.24 -23.56
N ILE A 197 4.59 -13.49 -23.88
CA ILE A 197 3.77 -14.35 -23.02
C ILE A 197 4.52 -14.64 -21.72
N ALA A 198 5.80 -15.04 -21.79
CA ALA A 198 6.62 -15.35 -20.62
C ALA A 198 6.76 -14.14 -19.69
N ASP A 199 6.97 -12.93 -20.23
CA ASP A 199 7.04 -11.70 -19.45
C ASP A 199 5.74 -11.39 -18.70
N VAL A 200 4.59 -11.53 -19.37
CA VAL A 200 3.27 -11.29 -18.75
C VAL A 200 2.95 -12.37 -17.71
N GLU A 201 3.27 -13.64 -17.99
CA GLU A 201 3.11 -14.73 -17.02
C GLU A 201 4.00 -14.53 -15.79
N TYR A 202 5.24 -14.08 -15.97
CA TYR A 202 6.13 -13.74 -14.88
C TYR A 202 5.58 -12.56 -14.04
N ALA A 203 5.06 -11.52 -14.71
CA ALA A 203 4.41 -10.40 -14.04
C ALA A 203 3.15 -10.82 -13.25
N ILE A 204 2.39 -11.80 -13.75
CA ILE A 204 1.23 -12.36 -13.04
C ILE A 204 1.68 -13.23 -11.86
N LYS A 205 2.69 -14.08 -12.03
CA LYS A 205 3.19 -14.96 -10.96
C LYS A 205 3.81 -14.18 -9.80
N SER A 206 4.58 -13.13 -10.11
CA SER A 206 5.13 -12.23 -9.09
C SER A 206 4.03 -11.52 -8.27
N HIS A 207 2.84 -11.35 -8.82
CA HIS A 207 1.69 -10.79 -8.10
C HIS A 207 1.25 -11.65 -6.92
N GLU A 208 1.31 -12.98 -7.05
CA GLU A 208 0.94 -13.91 -5.98
C GLU A 208 1.90 -13.80 -4.78
N LEU A 209 3.21 -13.64 -5.07
CA LEU A 209 4.22 -13.40 -4.04
C LEU A 209 3.96 -12.09 -3.29
N ILE A 210 3.64 -11.02 -4.04
CA ILE A 210 3.29 -9.72 -3.47
C ILE A 210 2.03 -9.83 -2.59
N LYS A 211 1.04 -10.63 -3.00
CA LYS A 211 -0.17 -10.88 -2.20
C LYS A 211 0.14 -11.60 -0.89
N GLY A 212 1.04 -12.58 -0.90
CA GLY A 212 1.52 -13.24 0.32
C GLY A 212 2.28 -12.29 1.25
N MET A 213 3.13 -11.42 0.69
CA MET A 213 3.81 -10.36 1.44
C MET A 213 2.82 -9.36 2.05
N PHE A 214 1.81 -8.94 1.29
CA PHE A 214 0.77 -8.02 1.76
C PHE A 214 -0.03 -8.62 2.93
N GLY A 215 -0.34 -9.92 2.87
CA GLY A 215 -1.00 -10.61 3.98
C GLY A 215 -0.18 -10.58 5.29
N ARG A 216 1.13 -10.86 5.19
CA ARG A 216 2.05 -10.76 6.35
C ARG A 216 2.20 -9.33 6.85
N TRP A 217 2.36 -8.38 5.94
CA TRP A 217 2.43 -6.96 6.28
C TRP A 217 1.16 -6.50 7.02
N LEU A 218 -0.02 -6.90 6.56
CA LEU A 218 -1.29 -6.58 7.22
C LEU A 218 -1.36 -7.18 8.63
N ALA A 219 -0.89 -8.43 8.81
CA ALA A 219 -0.82 -9.05 10.14
C ALA A 219 0.11 -8.26 11.08
N CYS A 220 1.32 -7.90 10.62
CA CYS A 220 2.25 -7.05 11.38
C CYS A 220 1.63 -5.70 11.74
N HIS A 221 0.96 -5.04 10.79
CA HIS A 221 0.29 -3.77 11.02
C HIS A 221 -0.78 -3.88 12.12
N ILE A 222 -1.59 -4.95 12.12
CA ILE A 222 -2.59 -5.21 13.16
C ILE A 222 -1.93 -5.44 14.51
N VAL A 223 -0.85 -6.21 14.58
CA VAL A 223 -0.11 -6.46 15.83
C VAL A 223 0.44 -5.15 16.42
N ILE A 224 1.06 -4.32 15.59
CA ILE A 224 1.58 -3.01 16.04
C ILE A 224 0.43 -2.10 16.48
N ALA A 225 -0.73 -2.14 15.79
CA ALA A 225 -1.91 -1.39 16.23
C ALA A 225 -2.45 -1.87 17.59
N ILE A 226 -2.40 -3.18 17.89
CA ILE A 226 -2.76 -3.69 19.22
C ILE A 226 -1.83 -3.11 20.30
N ILE A 227 -0.51 -3.10 20.04
CA ILE A 227 0.48 -2.49 20.94
C ILE A 227 0.17 -1.00 21.13
N LEU A 228 -0.17 -0.28 20.05
CA LEU A 228 -0.55 1.12 20.10
C LEU A 228 -1.72 1.36 21.08
N TYR A 229 -2.79 0.58 20.98
CA TYR A 229 -3.94 0.72 21.86
C TYR A 229 -3.64 0.35 23.32
N ALA A 230 -2.78 -0.63 23.56
CA ALA A 230 -2.32 -0.96 24.91
C ALA A 230 -1.54 0.21 25.53
N LEU A 231 -0.61 0.82 24.78
CA LEU A 231 0.14 2.00 25.21
C LEU A 231 -0.78 3.21 25.42
N LEU A 232 -1.76 3.41 24.53
CA LEU A 232 -2.75 4.49 24.67
C LEU A 232 -3.59 4.32 25.94
N ALA A 233 -4.07 3.11 26.22
CA ALA A 233 -4.82 2.83 27.43
C ALA A 233 -3.97 3.08 28.69
N MET A 234 -2.72 2.65 28.69
CA MET A 234 -1.78 2.91 29.78
C MET A 234 -1.49 4.41 29.95
N HIS A 235 -1.39 5.15 28.84
CA HIS A 235 -1.22 6.60 28.85
C HIS A 235 -2.40 7.31 29.52
N ILE A 236 -3.63 6.99 29.08
CA ILE A 236 -4.86 7.56 29.64
C ILE A 236 -4.98 7.19 31.13
N TRP A 237 -4.69 5.93 31.49
CA TRP A 237 -4.68 5.49 32.88
C TRP A 237 -3.68 6.27 33.72
N SER A 238 -2.47 6.49 33.23
CA SER A 238 -1.45 7.27 33.94
C SER A 238 -1.89 8.72 34.16
N ALA A 239 -2.53 9.34 33.17
CA ALA A 239 -3.07 10.69 33.29
C ALA A 239 -4.20 10.77 34.33
N TRP A 240 -5.01 9.72 34.44
CA TRP A 240 -6.07 9.66 35.46
C TRP A 240 -5.49 9.39 36.86
N TYR A 241 -4.56 8.44 36.99
CA TYR A 241 -3.96 8.04 38.27
C TYR A 241 -3.12 9.15 38.92
N PHE A 242 -2.32 9.87 38.12
CA PHE A 242 -1.50 10.99 38.63
C PHE A 242 -2.26 12.32 38.70
N GLY A 243 -3.57 12.33 38.42
CA GLY A 243 -4.40 13.51 38.40
C GLY A 243 -4.27 14.30 37.10
N ILE A 244 -5.42 14.74 36.58
CA ILE A 244 -5.49 15.59 35.40
C ILE A 244 -4.96 16.97 35.78
N ARG A 245 -3.75 17.30 35.32
CA ARG A 245 -3.00 18.50 35.71
C ARG A 245 -3.67 19.86 35.44
N TRP A 246 -4.75 19.90 34.65
CA TRP A 246 -5.51 21.13 34.37
C TRP A 246 -6.84 21.22 35.11
N LEU A 247 -7.25 20.19 35.86
CA LEU A 247 -8.37 20.29 36.78
C LEU A 247 -7.83 20.80 38.12
N PRO A 248 -8.39 21.89 38.69
CA PRO A 248 -7.97 22.42 39.98
C PRO A 248 -8.21 21.45 41.13
#